data_AF-M7TND4-F1
#
_entry.id   AF-M7TND4-F1
#
_cell.length_a   1.000
_cell.length_b   1.000
_cell.length_c   1.000
_cell.angle_alpha   90.00
_cell.angle_beta   90.00
_cell.angle_gamma   90.00
#
_symmetry.space_group_name_H-M   'P 1'
#
loop_
_entity.id
_entity.type
_entity.pdbx_description
1 polymer ?
#
loop_
_entity_poly.entity_id
_entity_poly.type
_entity_poly.pdbx_seq_one_letter_code
_entity_poly.pdbx_strand_id
1 'polypeptide(L)'
;MLSCPPGVDALAELKRVAYTGGPLNPVRGEALAKLLPHLFTILASTEGGIGRFVSSGDSSHWGTFKFVDLGQRMEEVAPGIYELVGRADNWVAMSNGLKMDPTEMEHTIASHPDVTGVLVAGSHRFRLCLLIELKKEVIDPSLENIWPTIEAANKKVPKFGRVPKAGDIGIDDDLLGFGLDSLSAFILLARLRAALRKHGVKAQKVQTIDSKLLYASKTLRQLAGKLSQVLATTGILSGPVQQDFDHATIRLLEKYDTELQGIVKTNAEQIVDNPSTQVVVLTGSTGSLGSYILSSLLARSDVKKVICLNRNGDAKAQSTSLRVRGLPEFNIDSERVKFLQVKPVEPKLGLTDED
;
A
#
# COMPACT_ATOMS: atom_id res chain seq x y z
N MET A 1 3.31 29.86 -11.88
CA MET A 1 2.53 29.49 -13.08
C MET A 1 1.78 30.68 -13.64
N LEU A 2 0.75 31.23 -12.99
CA LEU A 2 0.03 32.41 -13.52
C LEU A 2 0.90 33.67 -13.74
N SER A 3 2.02 33.77 -13.03
CA SER A 3 3.03 34.83 -13.20
C SER A 3 4.02 34.58 -14.34
N CYS A 4 3.84 33.51 -15.12
CA CYS A 4 4.73 33.06 -16.18
C CYS A 4 3.90 32.63 -17.41
N PRO A 5 3.41 33.60 -18.21
CA PRO A 5 2.53 33.33 -19.35
C PRO A 5 3.06 32.28 -20.34
N PRO A 6 4.35 32.30 -20.75
CA PRO A 6 4.88 31.29 -21.66
C PRO A 6 4.80 29.85 -21.14
N GLY A 7 4.92 29.67 -19.82
CA GLY A 7 4.82 28.34 -19.20
C GLY A 7 3.37 27.83 -19.16
N VAL A 8 2.39 28.73 -19.14
CA VAL A 8 0.97 28.36 -19.23
C VAL A 8 0.61 28.03 -20.67
N ASP A 9 1.10 28.81 -21.63
CA ASP A 9 0.89 28.56 -23.06
C ASP A 9 1.42 27.19 -23.48
N ALA A 10 2.64 26.83 -23.04
CA ALA A 10 3.22 25.50 -23.29
C ALA A 10 2.40 24.35 -22.68
N LEU A 11 1.80 24.54 -21.49
CA LEU A 11 0.93 23.54 -20.87
C LEU A 11 -0.42 23.43 -21.59
N ALA A 12 -0.88 24.52 -22.23
CA ALA A 12 -2.12 24.55 -23.00
C ALA A 12 -2.01 23.76 -24.31
N GLU A 13 -0.81 23.52 -24.83
CA GLU A 13 -0.60 22.67 -26.02
C GLU A 13 -0.63 21.16 -25.71
N LEU A 14 -0.53 20.78 -24.43
CA LEU A 14 -0.53 19.38 -24.03
C LEU A 14 -1.94 18.78 -24.13
N LYS A 15 -2.05 17.48 -24.44
CA LYS A 15 -3.36 16.80 -24.54
C LYS A 15 -4.07 16.65 -23.18
N ARG A 16 -3.29 16.59 -22.08
CA ARG A 16 -3.77 16.36 -20.71
C ARG A 16 -2.82 17.00 -19.71
N VAL A 17 -3.35 17.68 -18.71
CA VAL A 17 -2.57 18.24 -17.61
C VAL A 17 -3.24 17.83 -16.29
N ALA A 18 -2.53 17.08 -15.47
CA ALA A 18 -3.05 16.60 -14.19
C ALA A 18 -2.28 17.22 -13.02
N TYR A 19 -2.96 17.47 -11.90
CA TYR A 19 -2.32 17.85 -10.64
C TYR A 19 -2.71 16.91 -9.49
N THR A 20 -1.82 16.74 -8.52
CA THR A 20 -1.98 15.83 -7.37
C THR A 20 -1.23 16.33 -6.14
N GLY A 21 -1.34 15.62 -5.01
CA GLY A 21 -0.61 15.92 -3.77
C GLY A 21 -1.28 16.96 -2.86
N GLY A 22 -2.44 17.48 -3.23
CA GLY A 22 -3.24 18.42 -2.44
C GLY A 22 -4.14 19.29 -3.33
N PRO A 23 -5.15 19.97 -2.75
CA PRO A 23 -5.98 20.90 -3.51
C PRO A 23 -5.14 22.11 -3.96
N LEU A 24 -5.36 22.56 -5.20
CA LEU A 24 -4.85 23.86 -5.64
C LEU A 24 -5.60 24.98 -4.91
N ASN A 25 -4.94 26.14 -4.78
CA ASN A 25 -5.60 27.33 -4.26
C ASN A 25 -6.81 27.69 -5.14
N PRO A 26 -8.02 27.90 -4.58
CA PRO A 26 -9.24 28.16 -5.34
C PRO A 26 -9.12 29.27 -6.38
N VAL A 27 -8.60 30.44 -5.98
CA VAL A 27 -8.50 31.63 -6.85
C VAL A 27 -7.50 31.39 -7.98
N ARG A 28 -6.36 30.78 -7.67
CA ARG A 28 -5.31 30.52 -8.68
C ARG A 28 -5.64 29.35 -9.59
N GLY A 29 -6.28 28.31 -9.06
CA GLY A 29 -6.73 27.17 -9.84
C GLY A 29 -7.81 27.55 -10.84
N GLU A 30 -8.75 28.42 -10.44
CA GLU A 30 -9.79 28.95 -11.32
C GLU A 30 -9.18 29.71 -12.51
N ALA A 31 -8.21 30.59 -12.23
CA ALA A 31 -7.50 31.31 -13.27
C ALA A 31 -6.68 30.39 -14.19
N LEU A 32 -6.12 29.30 -13.65
CA LEU A 32 -5.34 28.34 -14.43
C LEU A 32 -6.24 27.43 -15.29
N ALA A 33 -7.39 27.03 -14.78
CA ALA A 33 -8.37 26.20 -15.49
C ALA A 33 -8.94 26.88 -16.74
N LYS A 34 -9.08 28.21 -16.71
CA LYS A 34 -9.47 29.02 -17.89
C LYS A 34 -8.43 28.99 -19.00
N LEU A 35 -7.17 28.80 -18.64
CA LEU A 35 -6.05 28.80 -19.58
C LEU A 35 -5.66 27.37 -20.03
N LEU A 36 -6.01 26.36 -19.23
CA LEU A 36 -5.69 24.95 -19.47
C LEU A 36 -6.99 24.14 -19.58
N PRO A 37 -7.57 23.98 -20.79
CA PRO A 37 -8.89 23.35 -20.97
C PRO A 37 -8.93 21.86 -20.61
N HIS A 38 -7.78 21.23 -20.46
CA HIS A 38 -7.57 19.80 -20.14
C HIS A 38 -6.93 19.60 -18.76
N LEU A 39 -7.06 20.59 -17.87
CA LEU A 39 -6.60 20.53 -16.48
C LEU A 39 -7.56 19.72 -15.61
N PHE A 40 -7.07 18.68 -14.94
CA PHE A 40 -7.87 17.90 -13.98
C PHE A 40 -7.08 17.47 -12.75
N THR A 41 -7.78 17.05 -11.69
CA THR A 41 -7.17 16.59 -10.44
C THR A 41 -7.09 15.07 -10.36
N ILE A 42 -6.03 14.57 -9.72
CA ILE A 42 -5.85 13.16 -9.36
C ILE A 42 -5.55 13.08 -7.86
N LEU A 43 -6.27 12.24 -7.13
CA LEU A 43 -5.93 11.90 -5.74
C LEU A 43 -5.21 10.55 -5.69
N ALA A 44 -4.21 10.43 -4.82
CA ALA A 44 -3.46 9.20 -4.60
C ALA A 44 -2.92 9.17 -3.18
N SER A 45 -2.60 7.98 -2.66
CA SER A 45 -1.80 7.82 -1.45
C SER A 45 -0.64 6.86 -1.69
N THR A 46 0.39 6.93 -0.85
CA THR A 46 1.53 6.01 -0.92
C THR A 46 1.10 4.57 -0.69
N GLU A 47 0.10 4.37 0.18
CA GLU A 47 -0.41 3.08 0.62
C GLU A 47 -1.47 2.49 -0.32
N GLY A 48 -2.21 3.36 -1.03
CA GLY A 48 -3.38 2.98 -1.84
C GLY A 48 -3.20 3.18 -3.34
N GLY A 49 -2.07 3.74 -3.78
CA GLY A 49 -1.85 4.11 -5.17
C GLY A 49 -2.80 5.22 -5.64
N ILE A 50 -3.06 5.27 -6.94
CA ILE A 50 -3.98 6.24 -7.54
C ILE A 50 -5.41 5.78 -7.25
N GLY A 51 -6.20 6.61 -6.56
CA GLY A 51 -7.60 6.28 -6.33
C GLY A 51 -8.40 6.27 -7.65
N ARG A 52 -9.41 5.42 -7.75
CA ARG A 52 -10.27 5.39 -8.94
C ARG A 52 -11.25 6.56 -8.89
N PHE A 53 -10.95 7.60 -9.65
CA PHE A 53 -11.79 8.78 -9.81
C PHE A 53 -12.22 8.94 -11.26
N VAL A 54 -13.42 9.50 -11.46
CA VAL A 54 -13.87 9.96 -12.76
C VAL A 54 -13.45 11.42 -12.90
N SER A 55 -12.58 11.66 -13.87
CA SER A 55 -12.26 13.02 -14.33
C SER A 55 -13.32 13.44 -15.36
N SER A 56 -13.71 14.71 -15.37
CA SER A 56 -14.59 15.28 -16.41
C SER A 56 -13.93 15.27 -17.80
N GLY A 57 -12.61 15.07 -17.86
CA GLY A 57 -11.84 15.09 -19.10
C GLY A 57 -11.52 16.51 -19.59
N ASP A 58 -11.94 17.53 -18.87
CA ASP A 58 -11.74 18.95 -19.13
C ASP A 58 -11.50 19.73 -17.82
N SER A 59 -11.37 21.05 -17.92
CA SER A 59 -11.15 21.94 -16.78
C SER A 59 -12.42 22.53 -16.15
N SER A 60 -13.61 22.15 -16.62
CA SER A 60 -14.89 22.65 -16.09
C SER A 60 -15.06 22.33 -14.60
N HIS A 61 -14.46 21.22 -14.16
CA HIS A 61 -14.49 20.70 -12.80
C HIS A 61 -13.09 20.55 -12.21
N TRP A 62 -12.15 21.42 -12.62
CA TRP A 62 -10.71 21.34 -12.30
C TRP A 62 -10.41 21.06 -10.82
N GLY A 63 -11.17 21.67 -9.91
CA GLY A 63 -10.96 21.62 -8.46
C GLY A 63 -11.62 20.43 -7.77
N THR A 64 -12.32 19.58 -8.52
CA THR A 64 -13.17 18.52 -7.99
C THR A 64 -12.88 17.20 -8.69
N PHE A 65 -13.17 16.11 -8.00
CA PHE A 65 -13.15 14.78 -8.58
C PHE A 65 -14.45 14.09 -8.21
N LYS A 66 -14.95 13.24 -9.11
CA LYS A 66 -16.06 12.36 -8.79
C LYS A 66 -15.49 11.02 -8.37
N PHE A 67 -15.85 10.54 -7.18
CA PHE A 67 -15.57 9.17 -6.81
C PHE A 67 -16.22 8.24 -7.84
N VAL A 68 -15.50 7.22 -8.28
CA VAL A 68 -16.18 6.09 -8.93
C VAL A 68 -17.18 5.54 -7.93
N ASP A 69 -18.42 5.35 -8.35
CA ASP A 69 -19.46 4.85 -7.47
C ASP A 69 -19.06 3.46 -6.95
N LEU A 70 -18.75 3.40 -5.66
CA LEU A 70 -18.43 2.19 -4.92
C LEU A 70 -19.49 1.91 -3.84
N GLY A 71 -20.64 2.60 -3.88
CA GLY A 71 -21.71 2.53 -2.87
C GLY A 71 -21.74 3.71 -1.89
N GLN A 72 -21.27 4.89 -2.28
CA GLN A 72 -21.31 6.11 -1.46
C GLN A 72 -22.56 6.94 -1.83
N ARG A 73 -23.26 7.52 -0.86
CA ARG A 73 -24.42 8.40 -1.10
C ARG A 73 -24.41 9.61 -0.19
N MET A 74 -24.98 10.72 -0.66
CA MET A 74 -25.19 11.91 0.16
C MET A 74 -26.57 11.79 0.82
N GLU A 75 -26.64 11.74 2.15
CA GLU A 75 -27.91 11.78 2.89
C GLU A 75 -28.15 13.17 3.46
N GLU A 76 -29.38 13.68 3.31
CA GLU A 76 -29.76 14.94 3.94
C GLU A 76 -29.93 14.74 5.45
N VAL A 77 -29.07 15.35 6.25
CA VAL A 77 -29.09 15.26 7.72
C VAL A 77 -29.77 16.48 8.36
N ALA A 78 -29.87 17.58 7.61
CA ALA A 78 -30.68 18.76 7.93
C ALA A 78 -30.99 19.51 6.62
N PRO A 79 -31.97 20.43 6.59
CA PRO A 79 -32.33 21.16 5.37
C PRO A 79 -31.13 21.82 4.71
N GLY A 80 -30.76 21.36 3.51
CA GLY A 80 -29.61 21.86 2.76
C GLY A 80 -28.24 21.38 3.24
N ILE A 81 -28.18 20.50 4.24
CA ILE A 81 -26.96 19.90 4.78
C ILE A 81 -26.96 18.41 4.48
N TYR A 82 -25.97 17.99 3.70
CA TYR A 82 -25.83 16.60 3.26
C TYR A 82 -24.53 16.02 3.79
N GLU A 83 -24.61 14.82 4.36
CA GLU A 83 -23.46 14.06 4.82
C GLU A 83 -23.09 12.99 3.78
N LEU A 84 -21.80 12.85 3.49
CA LEU A 84 -21.30 11.77 2.63
C LEU A 84 -21.31 10.47 3.45
N VAL A 85 -22.30 9.64 3.19
CA VAL A 85 -22.42 8.31 3.79
C VAL A 85 -21.72 7.31 2.87
N GLY A 86 -20.64 6.72 3.37
CA GLY A 86 -19.97 5.58 2.73
C GLY A 86 -20.79 4.29 2.83
N ARG A 87 -20.30 3.23 2.19
CA ARG A 87 -20.97 1.92 2.04
C ARG A 87 -21.67 1.43 3.30
N ALA A 88 -22.91 0.96 3.13
CA ALA A 88 -23.63 0.12 4.08
C ALA A 88 -23.13 -1.34 3.99
N ASP A 89 -21.82 -1.55 4.04
CA ASP A 89 -21.23 -2.88 4.03
C ASP A 89 -20.82 -3.32 5.44
N ASN A 90 -20.77 -4.63 5.66
CA ASN A 90 -20.54 -5.23 6.98
C ASN A 90 -19.08 -5.11 7.44
N TRP A 91 -18.26 -4.26 6.80
CA TRP A 91 -16.82 -4.24 7.00
C TRP A 91 -16.43 -3.74 8.39
N VAL A 92 -15.66 -4.55 9.11
CA VAL A 92 -15.09 -4.19 10.41
C VAL A 92 -13.68 -3.64 10.23
N ALA A 93 -13.46 -2.40 10.64
CA ALA A 93 -12.15 -1.75 10.63
C ALA A 93 -11.48 -1.85 12.01
N MET A 94 -10.36 -2.56 12.09
CA MET A 94 -9.59 -2.76 13.32
C MET A 94 -8.61 -1.60 13.59
N SER A 95 -8.14 -1.47 14.83
CA SER A 95 -7.21 -0.38 15.22
C SER A 95 -5.81 -0.49 14.61
N ASN A 96 -5.45 -1.65 14.06
CA ASN A 96 -4.20 -1.88 13.34
C ASN A 96 -4.29 -1.56 11.84
N GLY A 97 -5.41 -0.97 11.39
CA GLY A 97 -5.63 -0.57 9.99
C GLY A 97 -6.08 -1.71 9.08
N LEU A 98 -6.14 -2.94 9.58
CA LEU A 98 -6.71 -4.07 8.86
C LEU A 98 -8.23 -3.96 8.83
N LYS A 99 -8.84 -4.42 7.74
CA LYS A 99 -10.28 -4.43 7.56
C LYS A 99 -10.74 -5.77 7.00
N MET A 100 -11.92 -6.24 7.42
CA MET A 100 -12.48 -7.52 7.01
C MET A 100 -14.00 -7.44 6.90
N ASP A 101 -14.55 -8.10 5.88
CA ASP A 101 -15.98 -8.36 5.75
C ASP A 101 -16.33 -9.67 6.48
N PRO A 102 -17.12 -9.63 7.57
CA PRO A 102 -17.48 -10.80 8.37
C PRO A 102 -18.67 -11.58 7.80
N THR A 103 -19.33 -11.10 6.74
CA THR A 103 -20.62 -11.65 6.25
C THR A 103 -20.56 -13.17 6.05
N GLU A 104 -19.50 -13.67 5.42
CA GLU A 104 -19.37 -15.10 5.13
C GLU A 104 -19.08 -15.93 6.39
N MET A 105 -18.35 -15.36 7.36
CA MET A 105 -18.12 -15.96 8.68
C MET A 105 -19.42 -16.03 9.48
N GLU A 106 -20.17 -14.93 9.54
CA GLU A 106 -21.46 -14.83 10.23
C GLU A 106 -22.48 -15.80 9.64
N HIS A 107 -22.64 -15.84 8.31
CA HIS A 107 -23.54 -16.79 7.64
C HIS A 107 -23.15 -18.25 7.91
N THR A 108 -21.86 -18.57 7.90
CA THR A 108 -21.40 -19.93 8.18
C THR A 108 -21.79 -20.36 9.60
N ILE A 109 -21.59 -19.49 10.59
CA ILE A 109 -21.89 -19.80 12.00
C ILE A 109 -23.40 -19.79 12.24
N ALA A 110 -24.14 -18.87 11.61
CA ALA A 110 -25.60 -18.79 11.69
C ALA A 110 -26.30 -20.02 11.07
N SER A 111 -25.63 -20.76 10.20
CA SER A 111 -26.16 -22.03 9.65
C SER A 111 -26.18 -23.18 10.67
N HIS A 112 -25.56 -23.01 11.84
CA HIS A 112 -25.56 -24.03 12.89
C HIS A 112 -26.95 -24.20 13.52
N PRO A 113 -27.45 -25.44 13.74
CA PRO A 113 -28.80 -25.68 14.24
C PRO A 113 -29.14 -24.99 15.57
N ASP A 114 -28.15 -24.77 16.43
CA ASP A 114 -28.33 -24.21 17.77
C ASP A 114 -28.18 -22.68 17.84
N VAL A 115 -27.86 -22.03 16.73
CA VAL A 115 -27.57 -20.59 16.66
C VAL A 115 -28.78 -19.82 16.11
N THR A 116 -29.15 -18.72 16.76
CA THR A 116 -30.21 -17.80 16.29
C THR A 116 -29.65 -16.48 15.77
N GLY A 117 -28.49 -16.08 16.27
CA GLY A 117 -27.86 -14.81 15.92
C GLY A 117 -26.34 -14.91 16.02
N VAL A 118 -25.65 -14.23 15.11
CA VAL A 118 -24.19 -14.12 15.11
C VAL A 118 -23.82 -12.69 14.77
N LEU A 119 -22.86 -12.13 15.51
CA LEU A 119 -22.27 -10.85 15.21
C LEU A 119 -20.76 -10.92 15.40
N VAL A 120 -20.01 -10.56 14.37
CA VAL A 120 -18.58 -10.28 14.47
C VAL A 120 -18.43 -8.81 14.84
N ALA A 121 -17.86 -8.56 16.02
CA ALA A 121 -17.57 -7.23 16.52
C ALA A 121 -16.05 -7.01 16.60
N GLY A 122 -15.64 -5.76 16.85
CA GLY A 122 -14.21 -5.42 16.96
C GLY A 122 -13.79 -4.16 16.21
N SER A 123 -14.75 -3.33 15.77
CA SER A 123 -14.44 -2.01 15.21
C SER A 123 -13.59 -1.21 16.19
N HIS A 124 -12.48 -0.67 15.69
CA HIS A 124 -11.46 0.05 16.46
C HIS A 124 -10.84 -0.75 17.62
N ARG A 125 -11.01 -2.07 17.63
CA ARG A 125 -10.29 -2.98 18.53
C ARG A 125 -9.14 -3.64 17.78
N PHE A 126 -8.20 -4.18 18.55
CA PHE A 126 -7.00 -4.81 18.01
C PHE A 126 -7.28 -6.19 17.39
N ARG A 127 -8.38 -6.81 17.78
CA ARG A 127 -8.85 -8.11 17.27
C ARG A 127 -10.37 -8.10 17.19
N LEU A 128 -10.88 -8.97 16.33
CA LEU A 128 -12.29 -9.27 16.26
C LEU A 128 -12.71 -10.17 17.42
N CYS A 129 -13.96 -10.05 17.81
CA CYS A 129 -14.64 -10.97 18.72
C CYS A 129 -15.94 -11.45 18.06
N LEU A 130 -16.41 -12.59 18.54
CA LEU A 130 -17.63 -13.21 18.07
C LEU A 130 -18.66 -13.19 19.20
N LEU A 131 -19.84 -12.68 18.91
CA LEU A 131 -21.02 -12.79 19.76
C LEU A 131 -21.98 -13.78 19.09
N ILE A 132 -22.38 -14.81 19.83
CA ILE A 132 -23.29 -15.84 19.35
C ILE A 132 -24.51 -15.87 20.27
N GLU A 133 -25.70 -15.79 19.70
CA GLU A 133 -26.96 -16.04 20.37
C GLU A 133 -27.40 -17.48 20.08
N LEU A 134 -27.73 -18.21 21.15
CA LEU A 134 -28.16 -19.60 21.09
C LEU A 134 -29.68 -19.72 21.24
N LYS A 135 -30.24 -20.78 20.66
CA LYS A 135 -31.64 -21.17 20.88
C LYS A 135 -31.91 -21.44 22.37
N LYS A 136 -33.12 -21.10 22.83
CA LYS A 136 -33.51 -21.23 24.25
C LYS A 136 -33.50 -22.69 24.74
N GLU A 137 -33.63 -23.65 23.83
CA GLU A 137 -33.65 -25.08 24.10
C GLU A 137 -32.25 -25.67 24.34
N VAL A 138 -31.18 -24.88 24.19
CA VAL A 138 -29.81 -25.34 24.46
C VAL A 138 -29.57 -25.36 25.97
N ILE A 139 -29.54 -26.58 26.53
CA ILE A 139 -29.45 -26.83 27.98
C ILE A 139 -28.03 -26.61 28.53
N ASP A 140 -27.00 -26.83 27.70
CA ASP A 140 -25.60 -26.59 28.03
C ASP A 140 -24.97 -25.65 26.97
N PRO A 141 -24.68 -24.37 27.29
CA PRO A 141 -24.10 -23.40 26.36
C PRO A 141 -22.59 -23.62 26.15
N SER A 142 -22.12 -24.86 26.25
CA SER A 142 -20.75 -25.22 25.95
C SER A 142 -20.42 -24.90 24.48
N LEU A 143 -19.36 -24.10 24.29
CA LEU A 143 -18.86 -23.76 22.96
C LEU A 143 -18.37 -24.98 22.17
N GLU A 144 -18.16 -26.14 22.81
CA GLU A 144 -17.60 -27.33 22.18
C GLU A 144 -18.41 -27.83 20.98
N ASN A 145 -19.74 -27.76 21.05
CA ASN A 145 -20.61 -28.24 19.97
C ASN A 145 -20.56 -27.32 18.74
N ILE A 146 -20.37 -26.02 18.96
CA ILE A 146 -20.41 -24.98 17.91
C ILE A 146 -19.00 -24.73 17.34
N TRP A 147 -17.96 -25.05 18.12
CA TRP A 147 -16.56 -24.79 17.78
C TRP A 147 -16.13 -25.33 16.41
N PRO A 148 -16.51 -26.55 15.97
CA PRO A 148 -16.20 -27.03 14.63
C PRO A 148 -16.73 -26.12 13.51
N THR A 149 -17.89 -25.50 13.73
CA THR A 149 -18.49 -24.55 12.78
C THR A 149 -17.74 -23.22 12.78
N ILE A 150 -17.31 -22.76 13.96
CA ILE A 150 -16.47 -21.56 14.10
C ILE A 150 -15.11 -21.78 13.40
N GLU A 151 -14.51 -22.96 13.54
CA GLU A 151 -13.27 -23.31 12.83
C GLU A 151 -13.45 -23.36 11.31
N ALA A 152 -14.57 -23.90 10.83
CA ALA A 152 -14.91 -23.88 9.42
C ALA A 152 -15.04 -22.44 8.91
N ALA A 153 -15.69 -21.55 9.67
CA ALA A 153 -15.84 -20.14 9.34
C ALA A 153 -14.49 -19.39 9.36
N ASN A 154 -13.64 -19.65 10.36
CA ASN A 154 -12.28 -19.10 10.45
C ASN A 154 -11.41 -19.44 9.23
N LYS A 155 -11.59 -20.62 8.61
CA LYS A 155 -10.82 -21.02 7.42
C LYS A 155 -11.16 -20.19 6.19
N LYS A 156 -12.35 -19.58 6.15
CA LYS A 156 -12.86 -18.83 4.99
C LYS A 156 -12.51 -17.34 5.01
N VAL A 157 -12.04 -16.83 6.16
CA VAL A 157 -11.59 -15.43 6.32
C VAL A 157 -10.06 -15.31 6.37
N PRO A 158 -9.49 -14.12 6.11
CA PRO A 158 -8.05 -13.87 6.26
C PRO A 158 -7.55 -14.21 7.67
N LYS A 159 -6.27 -14.58 7.82
CA LYS A 159 -5.68 -14.98 9.11
C LYS A 159 -5.94 -13.98 10.25
N PHE A 160 -5.83 -12.68 9.98
CA PHE A 160 -6.07 -11.62 10.95
C PHE A 160 -7.54 -11.44 11.35
N GLY A 161 -8.47 -12.01 10.59
CA GLY A 161 -9.90 -11.98 10.84
C GLY A 161 -10.41 -13.20 11.61
N ARG A 162 -9.56 -14.17 11.90
CA ARG A 162 -9.94 -15.41 12.61
C ARG A 162 -10.15 -15.13 14.10
N VAL A 163 -11.17 -15.74 14.68
CA VAL A 163 -11.47 -15.68 16.12
C VAL A 163 -10.97 -16.98 16.78
N PRO A 164 -9.87 -16.96 17.53
CA PRO A 164 -9.33 -18.14 18.20
C PRO A 164 -10.15 -18.52 19.44
N LYS A 165 -10.04 -19.78 19.89
CA LYS A 165 -10.67 -20.24 21.14
C LYS A 165 -10.02 -19.52 22.32
N ALA A 166 -10.83 -19.12 23.31
CA ALA A 166 -10.28 -18.59 24.54
C ALA A 166 -9.63 -19.72 25.34
N GLY A 167 -8.36 -19.54 25.72
CA GLY A 167 -7.60 -20.51 26.50
C GLY A 167 -6.62 -21.33 25.65
N ASP A 168 -5.34 -21.14 25.96
CA ASP A 168 -4.14 -21.88 25.53
C ASP A 168 -3.73 -21.79 24.06
N ILE A 169 -2.81 -20.85 23.79
CA ILE A 169 -1.88 -20.99 22.65
C ILE A 169 -0.96 -22.17 22.99
N GLY A 170 -1.13 -23.28 22.30
CA GLY A 170 -0.27 -24.45 22.39
C GLY A 170 1.17 -24.10 22.01
N ILE A 171 2.14 -24.83 22.57
CA ILE A 171 3.56 -24.55 22.31
C ILE A 171 3.98 -24.74 20.84
N ASP A 172 3.17 -25.46 20.07
CA ASP A 172 3.37 -25.76 18.65
C ASP A 172 2.40 -25.00 17.72
N ASP A 173 1.59 -24.09 18.28
CA ASP A 173 0.65 -23.28 17.50
C ASP A 173 1.35 -22.18 16.69
N ASP A 174 0.87 -21.94 15.46
CA ASP A 174 1.36 -20.85 14.58
C ASP A 174 0.96 -19.49 15.16
N LEU A 175 1.90 -18.82 15.81
CA LEU A 175 1.71 -17.52 16.45
C LEU A 175 1.15 -16.47 15.47
N LEU A 176 1.58 -16.48 14.21
CA LEU A 176 1.06 -15.57 13.17
C LEU A 176 -0.39 -15.93 12.82
N GLY A 177 -0.70 -17.23 12.73
CA GLY A 177 -2.05 -17.76 12.57
C GLY A 177 -2.98 -17.42 13.73
N PHE A 178 -2.43 -17.32 14.95
CA PHE A 178 -3.11 -16.88 16.16
C PHE A 178 -3.15 -15.35 16.32
N GLY A 179 -2.77 -14.59 15.29
CA GLY A 179 -2.89 -13.13 15.25
C GLY A 179 -1.73 -12.36 15.86
N LEU A 180 -0.52 -12.93 15.90
CA LEU A 180 0.69 -12.14 16.09
C LEU A 180 0.94 -11.34 14.80
N ASP A 181 0.96 -10.01 14.95
CA ASP A 181 1.23 -9.04 13.89
C ASP A 181 2.46 -8.19 14.22
N SER A 182 2.83 -7.23 13.36
CA SER A 182 4.03 -6.41 13.57
C SER A 182 4.04 -5.60 14.85
N LEU A 183 2.89 -5.11 15.30
CA LEU A 183 2.82 -4.30 16.52
C LEU A 183 2.90 -5.19 17.76
N SER A 184 2.14 -6.26 17.81
CA SER A 184 2.18 -7.22 18.90
C SER A 184 3.53 -7.94 18.97
N ALA A 185 4.17 -8.21 17.83
CA ALA A 185 5.57 -8.62 17.72
C ALA A 185 6.53 -7.61 18.37
N PHE A 186 6.37 -6.33 18.06
CA PHE A 186 7.18 -5.27 18.66
C PHE A 186 6.96 -5.16 20.17
N ILE A 187 5.72 -5.22 20.64
CA ILE A 187 5.38 -5.19 22.09
C ILE A 187 5.96 -6.41 22.80
N LEU A 188 5.81 -7.61 22.23
CA LEU A 188 6.37 -8.84 22.77
C LEU A 188 7.89 -8.75 22.87
N LEU A 189 8.55 -8.26 21.83
CA LEU A 189 9.99 -8.05 21.79
C LEU A 189 10.45 -7.05 22.86
N ALA A 190 9.74 -5.94 23.03
CA ALA A 190 10.04 -4.94 24.05
C ALA A 190 9.92 -5.53 25.46
N ARG A 191 8.85 -6.30 25.73
CA ARG A 191 8.63 -6.99 27.01
C ARG A 191 9.69 -8.05 27.29
N LEU A 192 10.02 -8.87 26.29
CA LEU A 192 11.05 -9.89 26.39
C LEU A 192 12.42 -9.27 26.70
N ARG A 193 12.81 -8.24 25.94
CA ARG A 193 14.06 -7.51 26.18
C ARG A 193 14.12 -6.89 27.58
N ALA A 194 13.02 -6.31 28.07
CA ALA A 194 12.93 -5.77 29.42
C ALA A 194 13.09 -6.86 30.49
N ALA A 195 12.42 -8.01 30.32
CA ALA A 195 12.51 -9.14 31.23
C ALA A 195 13.93 -9.73 31.30
N LEU A 196 14.60 -9.87 30.16
CA LEU A 196 15.98 -10.38 30.09
C LEU A 196 16.98 -9.44 30.75
N ARG A 197 16.84 -8.12 30.56
CA ARG A 197 17.67 -7.13 31.27
C ARG A 197 17.49 -7.24 32.78
N LYS A 198 16.26 -7.40 33.26
CA LYS A 198 15.95 -7.59 34.69
C LYS A 198 16.63 -8.84 35.27
N HIS A 199 16.84 -9.88 34.47
CA HIS A 199 17.51 -11.12 34.88
C HIS A 199 19.02 -11.14 34.56
N GLY A 200 19.63 -9.96 34.38
CA GLY A 200 21.09 -9.84 34.27
C GLY A 200 21.69 -10.13 32.90
N VAL A 201 20.86 -10.27 31.85
CA VAL A 201 21.37 -10.43 30.48
C VAL A 201 21.96 -9.11 29.98
N LYS A 202 23.22 -9.13 29.56
CA LYS A 202 23.97 -7.96 29.07
C LYS A 202 23.26 -7.27 27.90
N ALA A 203 23.29 -5.94 27.87
CA ALA A 203 22.61 -5.12 26.87
C ALA A 203 22.97 -5.50 25.42
N GLN A 204 24.23 -5.85 25.17
CA GLN A 204 24.72 -6.30 23.85
C GLN A 204 23.98 -7.56 23.38
N LYS A 205 23.77 -8.54 24.27
CA LYS A 205 23.00 -9.76 23.95
C LYS A 205 21.51 -9.48 23.80
N VAL A 206 20.95 -8.52 24.53
CA VAL A 206 19.53 -8.17 24.42
C VAL A 206 19.21 -7.49 23.07
N GLN A 207 20.18 -6.76 22.50
CA GLN A 207 20.02 -6.10 21.20
C GLN A 207 19.98 -7.09 20.02
N THR A 208 20.59 -8.27 20.13
CA THR A 208 20.56 -9.30 19.07
C THR A 208 19.23 -10.03 18.97
N ILE A 209 18.37 -9.93 20.00
CA ILE A 209 17.00 -10.44 19.95
C ILE A 209 16.17 -9.40 19.22
N ASP A 210 15.86 -9.61 17.96
CA ASP A 210 15.15 -8.67 17.10
C ASP A 210 13.87 -9.26 16.48
N SER A 211 13.19 -8.48 15.63
CA SER A 211 11.99 -8.92 14.94
C SER A 211 12.27 -10.09 13.97
N LYS A 212 13.50 -10.22 13.44
CA LYS A 212 13.86 -11.35 12.56
C LYS A 212 13.81 -12.66 13.32
N LEU A 213 14.32 -12.69 14.55
CA LEU A 213 14.23 -13.89 15.40
C LEU A 213 12.78 -14.30 15.66
N LEU A 214 11.91 -13.31 15.91
CA LEU A 214 10.50 -13.56 16.19
C LEU A 214 9.75 -14.05 14.95
N TYR A 215 9.93 -13.43 13.79
CA TYR A 215 9.29 -13.87 12.54
C TYR A 215 9.85 -15.19 12.00
N ALA A 216 11.10 -15.51 12.33
CA ALA A 216 11.67 -16.81 12.03
C ALA A 216 11.19 -17.92 12.99
N SER A 217 10.38 -17.58 14.01
CA SER A 217 9.83 -18.52 14.99
C SER A 217 8.31 -18.55 14.85
N LYS A 218 7.78 -19.57 14.16
CA LYS A 218 6.34 -19.70 13.96
C LYS A 218 5.61 -20.15 15.22
N THR A 219 6.29 -20.83 16.16
CA THR A 219 5.69 -21.39 17.38
C THR A 219 6.43 -20.96 18.64
N LEU A 220 5.79 -21.10 19.81
CA LEU A 220 6.44 -20.84 21.11
C LEU A 220 7.64 -21.75 21.35
N ARG A 221 7.57 -23.02 20.92
CA ARG A 221 8.70 -23.97 21.00
C ARG A 221 9.90 -23.48 20.20
N GLN A 222 9.69 -23.03 18.97
CA GLN A 222 10.77 -22.49 18.12
C GLN A 222 11.36 -21.22 18.73
N LEU A 223 10.51 -20.33 19.23
CA LEU A 223 10.93 -19.09 19.87
C LEU A 223 11.78 -19.36 21.12
N ALA A 224 11.32 -20.25 22.00
CA ALA A 224 12.05 -20.66 23.19
C ALA A 224 13.41 -21.29 22.84
N GLY A 225 13.45 -22.21 21.87
CA GLY A 225 14.69 -22.86 21.43
C GLY A 225 15.72 -21.86 20.89
N LYS A 226 15.30 -20.93 20.02
CA LYS A 226 16.18 -19.88 19.47
C LYS A 226 16.65 -18.92 20.56
N LEU A 227 15.78 -18.53 21.50
CA LEU A 227 16.18 -17.69 22.64
C LEU A 227 17.19 -18.40 23.54
N SER A 228 16.99 -19.68 23.86
CA SER A 228 17.95 -20.47 24.64
C SER A 228 19.32 -20.54 23.96
N GLN A 229 19.37 -20.72 22.63
CA GLN A 229 20.62 -20.67 21.87
C GLN A 229 21.30 -19.30 21.95
N VAL A 230 20.55 -18.21 21.74
CA VAL A 230 21.07 -16.83 21.85
C VAL A 230 21.66 -16.57 23.24
N LEU A 231 21.00 -17.06 24.29
CA LEU A 231 21.43 -16.84 25.67
C LEU A 231 22.65 -17.70 26.04
N ALA A 232 22.69 -18.95 25.61
CA ALA A 232 23.77 -19.90 25.88
C ALA A 232 25.08 -19.56 25.16
N THR A 233 25.00 -18.98 23.96
CA THR A 233 26.20 -18.67 23.16
C THR A 233 26.97 -17.51 23.79
N THR A 234 28.29 -17.64 23.97
CA THR A 234 29.18 -16.56 24.47
C THR A 234 29.53 -15.51 23.41
N GLY A 235 29.16 -15.73 22.14
CA GLY A 235 29.35 -14.82 21.01
C GLY A 235 28.04 -14.28 20.42
N ILE A 236 28.17 -13.27 19.56
CA ILE A 236 27.08 -12.72 18.74
C ILE A 236 26.69 -13.77 17.70
N LEU A 237 25.41 -14.12 17.57
CA LEU A 237 24.91 -14.96 16.49
C LEU A 237 25.08 -14.19 15.16
N SER A 238 26.25 -14.35 14.56
CA SER A 238 26.57 -13.89 13.21
C SER A 238 26.53 -15.10 12.28
N GLY A 239 25.32 -15.44 11.85
CA GLY A 239 25.08 -16.37 10.75
C GLY A 239 23.83 -15.90 10.03
N PRO A 240 23.76 -15.98 8.69
CA PRO A 240 22.53 -15.69 7.98
C PRO A 240 21.44 -16.60 8.55
N VAL A 241 20.41 -16.02 9.15
CA VAL A 241 19.19 -16.76 9.45
C VAL A 241 18.66 -17.19 8.10
N GLN A 242 18.81 -18.47 7.78
CA GLN A 242 18.19 -19.06 6.62
C GLN A 242 16.69 -18.92 6.82
N GLN A 243 16.10 -17.93 6.15
CA GLN A 243 14.65 -17.82 6.07
C GLN A 243 14.20 -19.00 5.24
N ASP A 244 13.79 -20.07 5.90
CA ASP A 244 12.98 -21.10 5.27
C ASP A 244 11.65 -20.46 4.91
N PHE A 245 11.61 -19.84 3.73
CA PHE A 245 10.36 -19.41 3.13
C PHE A 245 9.52 -20.66 2.93
N ASP A 246 8.33 -20.65 3.51
CA ASP A 246 7.36 -21.71 3.27
C ASP A 246 7.14 -21.83 1.75
N HIS A 247 7.14 -23.06 1.25
CA HIS A 247 6.70 -23.46 -0.08
C HIS A 247 5.44 -22.70 -0.53
N ALA A 248 4.50 -22.42 0.39
CA ALA A 248 3.32 -21.61 0.09
C ALA A 248 3.65 -20.14 -0.24
N THR A 249 4.61 -19.53 0.47
CA THR A 249 5.12 -18.19 0.20
C THR A 249 5.88 -18.15 -1.13
N ILE A 250 6.72 -19.15 -1.39
CA ILE A 250 7.46 -19.27 -2.66
C ILE A 250 6.47 -19.40 -3.83
N ARG A 251 5.47 -20.27 -3.72
CA ARG A 251 4.40 -20.41 -4.74
C ARG A 251 3.63 -19.12 -4.97
N LEU A 252 3.38 -18.35 -3.91
CA LEU A 252 2.69 -17.07 -4.03
C LEU A 252 3.57 -16.02 -4.73
N LEU A 253 4.87 -16.00 -4.42
CA LEU A 253 5.85 -15.15 -5.11
C LEU A 253 5.96 -15.53 -6.59
N GLU A 254 6.09 -16.81 -6.92
CA GLU A 254 6.13 -17.31 -8.29
C GLU A 254 4.84 -16.98 -9.06
N LYS A 255 3.68 -17.13 -8.42
CA LYS A 255 2.38 -16.75 -8.99
C LYS A 255 2.36 -15.26 -9.34
N TYR A 256 2.68 -14.38 -8.39
CA TYR A 256 2.64 -12.94 -8.64
C TYR A 256 3.74 -12.48 -9.59
N ASP A 257 4.92 -13.11 -9.60
CA ASP A 257 5.97 -12.83 -10.59
C ASP A 257 5.47 -13.18 -12.00
N THR A 258 4.82 -14.33 -12.16
CA THR A 258 4.22 -14.75 -13.44
C THR A 258 3.10 -13.80 -13.88
N GLU A 259 2.21 -13.40 -12.97
CA GLU A 259 1.13 -12.46 -13.26
C GLU A 259 1.69 -11.07 -13.66
N LEU A 260 2.71 -10.59 -12.95
CA LEU A 260 3.38 -9.33 -13.27
C LEU A 260 4.08 -9.40 -14.63
N GLN A 261 4.79 -10.49 -14.94
CA GLN A 261 5.39 -10.70 -16.25
C GLN A 261 4.32 -10.75 -17.35
N GLY A 262 3.15 -11.35 -17.09
CA GLY A 262 2.00 -11.33 -17.99
C GLY A 262 1.52 -9.91 -18.27
N ILE A 263 1.29 -9.10 -17.23
CA ILE A 263 0.86 -7.69 -17.36
C ILE A 263 1.90 -6.86 -18.13
N VAL A 264 3.19 -7.06 -17.86
CA VAL A 264 4.27 -6.37 -18.57
C VAL A 264 4.29 -6.74 -20.06
N LYS A 265 4.13 -8.02 -20.39
CA LYS A 265 4.06 -8.49 -21.79
C LYS A 265 2.83 -7.97 -22.51
N THR A 266 1.65 -8.07 -21.92
CA THR A 266 0.40 -7.57 -22.53
C THR A 266 0.46 -6.06 -22.78
N ASN A 267 1.04 -5.30 -21.85
CA ASN A 267 1.22 -3.86 -22.05
C ASN A 267 2.29 -3.52 -23.10
N ALA A 268 3.32 -4.36 -23.27
CA ALA A 268 4.33 -4.19 -24.32
C ALA A 268 3.76 -4.53 -25.71
N GLU A 269 2.92 -5.57 -25.80
CA GLU A 269 2.26 -6.01 -27.05
C GLU A 269 1.10 -5.09 -27.46
N GLN A 270 0.48 -4.38 -26.52
CA GLN A 270 -0.53 -3.33 -26.81
C GLN A 270 0.08 -1.98 -27.21
N ILE A 271 1.42 -1.83 -27.16
CA ILE A 271 2.09 -0.72 -27.83
C ILE A 271 2.05 -1.04 -29.32
N VAL A 272 0.93 -0.71 -29.94
CA VAL A 272 0.73 -0.78 -31.39
C VAL A 272 1.87 -0.02 -32.06
N ASP A 273 2.52 -0.66 -33.03
CA ASP A 273 3.53 -0.09 -33.94
C ASP A 273 2.99 1.16 -34.65
N ASN A 274 2.93 2.27 -33.94
CA ASN A 274 2.69 3.58 -34.50
C ASN A 274 4.07 4.23 -34.69
N PRO A 275 4.35 4.86 -35.84
CA PRO A 275 5.65 5.45 -36.09
C PRO A 275 6.08 6.38 -34.95
N SER A 276 7.34 6.24 -34.54
CA SER A 276 8.02 6.87 -33.40
C SER A 276 7.81 8.39 -33.27
N THR A 277 6.77 8.80 -32.54
CA THR A 277 6.36 10.22 -32.50
C THR A 277 6.22 10.82 -31.09
N GLN A 278 6.23 10.04 -30.01
CA GLN A 278 5.93 10.59 -28.69
C GLN A 278 7.15 11.29 -28.07
N VAL A 279 6.98 12.57 -27.72
CA VAL A 279 7.88 13.33 -26.85
C VAL A 279 7.20 13.47 -25.49
N VAL A 280 7.87 13.03 -24.43
CA VAL A 280 7.31 12.99 -23.08
C VAL A 280 8.06 13.95 -22.18
N VAL A 281 7.36 14.90 -21.58
CA VAL A 281 7.92 15.77 -20.54
C VAL A 281 7.70 15.11 -19.18
N LEU A 282 8.79 14.88 -18.44
CA LEU A 282 8.76 14.28 -17.11
C LEU A 282 9.26 15.27 -16.07
N THR A 283 8.38 15.68 -15.16
CA THR A 283 8.77 16.49 -13.99
C THR A 283 9.09 15.59 -12.81
N GLY A 284 10.18 15.87 -12.09
CA GLY A 284 10.55 15.09 -10.90
C GLY A 284 11.17 13.73 -11.23
N SER A 285 11.89 13.62 -12.35
CA SER A 285 12.57 12.39 -12.76
C SER A 285 13.63 11.94 -11.74
N THR A 286 14.17 12.85 -10.94
CA THR A 286 15.11 12.56 -9.83
C THR A 286 14.48 11.93 -8.60
N GLY A 287 13.15 11.96 -8.49
CA GLY A 287 12.41 11.39 -7.35
C GLY A 287 12.38 9.86 -7.35
N SER A 288 11.91 9.27 -6.24
CA SER A 288 11.83 7.80 -6.10
C SER A 288 11.09 7.13 -7.26
N LEU A 289 9.84 7.53 -7.49
CA LEU A 289 9.00 7.01 -8.59
C LEU A 289 9.45 7.51 -9.97
N GLY A 290 9.91 8.77 -10.05
CA GLY A 290 10.31 9.41 -11.31
C GLY A 290 11.43 8.66 -12.03
N SER A 291 12.39 8.10 -11.29
CA SER A 291 13.48 7.29 -11.86
C SER A 291 12.97 6.03 -12.56
N TYR A 292 11.96 5.36 -12.00
CA TYR A 292 11.34 4.18 -12.62
C TYR A 292 10.53 4.55 -13.85
N ILE A 293 9.74 5.64 -13.78
CA ILE A 293 8.98 6.15 -14.94
C ILE A 293 9.93 6.50 -16.09
N LEU A 294 11.03 7.20 -15.81
CA LEU A 294 12.03 7.54 -16.82
C LEU A 294 12.60 6.28 -17.47
N SER A 295 12.98 5.28 -16.67
CA SER A 295 13.52 4.02 -17.18
C SER A 295 12.51 3.28 -18.07
N SER A 296 11.23 3.22 -17.67
CA SER A 296 10.18 2.61 -18.47
C SER A 296 9.92 3.37 -19.78
N LEU A 297 9.94 4.71 -19.75
CA LEU A 297 9.76 5.53 -20.96
C LEU A 297 10.93 5.34 -21.95
N LEU A 298 12.16 5.19 -21.47
CA LEU A 298 13.33 4.96 -22.33
C LEU A 298 13.37 3.54 -22.92
N ALA A 299 12.79 2.56 -22.23
CA ALA A 299 12.65 1.19 -22.72
C ALA A 299 11.59 1.05 -23.83
N ARG A 300 10.70 2.02 -23.97
CA ARG A 300 9.62 2.02 -24.97
C ARG A 300 10.12 2.49 -26.34
N SER A 301 9.81 1.73 -27.39
CA SER A 301 10.16 2.06 -28.79
C SER A 301 9.29 3.19 -29.38
N ASP A 302 8.07 3.38 -28.85
CA ASP A 302 7.14 4.41 -29.31
C ASP A 302 7.46 5.82 -28.76
N VAL A 303 8.34 5.90 -27.75
CA VAL A 303 8.82 7.16 -27.16
C VAL A 303 10.10 7.63 -27.85
N LYS A 304 9.97 8.67 -28.67
CA LYS A 304 11.09 9.27 -29.40
C LYS A 304 12.04 10.04 -28.48
N LYS A 305 11.50 10.83 -27.54
CA LYS A 305 12.30 11.70 -26.67
C LYS A 305 11.65 11.90 -25.31
N VAL A 306 12.46 11.95 -24.25
CA VAL A 306 12.03 12.29 -22.89
C VAL A 306 12.73 13.57 -22.44
N ILE A 307 11.96 14.59 -22.05
CA ILE A 307 12.48 15.87 -21.54
C ILE A 307 12.22 15.91 -20.04
N CYS A 308 13.29 15.79 -19.26
CA CYS A 308 13.24 15.82 -17.80
C CYS A 308 13.37 17.25 -17.29
N LEU A 309 12.30 17.80 -16.70
CA LEU A 309 12.31 19.12 -16.06
C LEU A 309 12.58 18.97 -14.56
N ASN A 310 13.79 19.32 -14.14
CA ASN A 310 14.25 19.12 -12.76
C ASN A 310 14.50 20.45 -12.03
N ARG A 311 14.05 20.57 -10.78
CA ARG A 311 14.27 21.77 -9.95
C ARG A 311 15.72 21.89 -9.50
N ASN A 312 16.32 20.76 -9.11
CA ASN A 312 17.71 20.61 -8.69
C ASN A 312 18.27 19.32 -9.29
N GLY A 313 19.53 19.36 -9.75
CA GLY A 313 20.27 18.19 -10.21
C GLY A 313 20.62 18.24 -11.70
N ASP A 314 21.87 17.90 -12.01
CA ASP A 314 22.35 17.69 -13.36
C ASP A 314 22.03 16.25 -13.83
N ALA A 315 22.35 15.97 -15.09
CA ALA A 315 22.17 14.65 -15.69
C ALA A 315 22.98 13.54 -14.95
N LYS A 316 24.10 13.89 -14.28
CA LYS A 316 24.94 12.96 -13.52
C LYS A 316 24.30 12.49 -12.21
N ALA A 317 23.58 13.38 -11.53
CA ALA A 317 22.81 13.02 -10.34
C ALA A 317 21.73 11.97 -10.68
N GLN A 318 21.14 12.05 -11.89
CA GLN A 318 20.18 11.07 -12.37
C GLN A 318 20.81 9.70 -12.67
N SER A 319 21.99 9.67 -13.30
CA SER A 319 22.74 8.42 -13.53
C SER A 319 22.95 7.64 -12.24
N THR A 320 23.40 8.37 -11.20
CA THR A 320 23.65 7.81 -9.88
C THR A 320 22.36 7.30 -9.25
N SER A 321 21.26 8.04 -9.41
CA SER A 321 19.91 7.66 -8.94
C SER A 321 19.39 6.36 -9.58
N LEU A 322 19.61 6.17 -10.88
CA LEU A 322 19.24 4.95 -11.61
C LEU A 322 20.08 3.75 -11.16
N ARG A 323 21.41 3.93 -11.07
CA ARG A 323 22.35 2.88 -10.65
C ARG A 323 22.07 2.35 -9.25
N VAL A 324 21.83 3.26 -8.29
CA VAL A 324 21.48 2.88 -6.90
C VAL A 324 20.15 2.13 -6.82
N ARG A 325 19.26 2.30 -7.80
CA ARG A 325 17.95 1.64 -7.88
C ARG A 325 17.94 0.36 -8.71
N GLY A 326 19.11 -0.08 -9.22
CA GLY A 326 19.23 -1.27 -10.06
C GLY A 326 18.55 -1.14 -11.42
N LEU A 327 18.32 0.08 -11.90
CA LEU A 327 17.70 0.33 -13.21
C LEU A 327 18.77 0.33 -14.31
N PRO A 328 18.42 -0.05 -15.56
CA PRO A 328 19.35 0.00 -16.68
C PRO A 328 20.00 1.37 -16.81
N GLU A 329 21.31 1.40 -16.97
CA GLU A 329 22.01 2.64 -17.31
C GLU A 329 21.69 3.00 -18.76
N PHE A 330 21.17 4.20 -18.95
CA PHE A 330 20.93 4.74 -20.28
C PHE A 330 22.04 5.73 -20.61
N ASN A 331 22.40 5.83 -21.89
CA ASN A 331 23.29 6.89 -22.32
C ASN A 331 22.58 8.24 -22.13
N ILE A 332 23.00 8.97 -21.12
CA ILE A 332 22.46 10.26 -20.71
C ILE A 332 22.73 11.34 -21.75
N ASP A 333 23.74 11.13 -22.59
CA ASP A 333 24.10 12.01 -23.72
C ASP A 333 23.38 11.59 -25.01
N SER A 334 22.43 10.66 -24.94
CA SER A 334 21.59 10.28 -26.09
C SER A 334 20.58 11.38 -26.41
N GLU A 335 20.36 11.64 -27.70
CA GLU A 335 19.29 12.54 -28.17
C GLU A 335 17.88 12.14 -27.68
N ARG A 336 17.70 10.89 -27.22
CA ARG A 336 16.44 10.39 -26.65
C ARG A 336 16.12 10.95 -25.26
N VAL A 337 17.07 11.54 -24.53
CA VAL A 337 16.79 12.10 -23.20
C VAL A 337 17.46 13.47 -23.04
N LYS A 338 16.69 14.49 -22.67
CA LYS A 338 17.21 15.84 -22.37
C LYS A 338 16.89 16.18 -20.92
N PHE A 339 17.88 16.64 -20.17
CA PHE A 339 17.69 17.13 -18.81
C PHE A 339 17.75 18.65 -18.82
N LEU A 340 16.67 19.29 -18.40
CA LEU A 340 16.56 20.74 -18.30
C LEU A 340 16.36 21.13 -16.84
N GLN A 341 17.21 22.04 -16.37
CA GLN A 341 17.05 22.62 -15.06
C GLN A 341 16.01 23.73 -15.12
N VAL A 342 14.94 23.59 -14.34
CA VAL A 342 13.84 24.56 -14.31
C VAL A 342 13.80 25.30 -12.99
N LYS A 343 13.52 26.60 -13.08
CA LYS A 343 13.20 27.49 -11.97
C LYS A 343 11.71 27.88 -12.09
N PRO A 344 10.81 27.19 -11.37
CA PRO A 344 9.36 27.31 -11.57
C PRO A 344 8.76 28.71 -11.33
N VAL A 345 9.54 29.59 -10.70
CA VAL A 345 9.15 30.95 -10.33
C VAL A 345 9.59 31.99 -11.38
N GLU A 346 10.48 31.62 -12.31
CA GLU A 346 10.99 32.51 -13.38
C GLU A 346 10.18 32.35 -14.69
N PRO A 347 10.14 33.38 -15.57
CA PRO A 347 9.60 33.28 -16.92
C PRO A 347 10.20 32.10 -17.70
N LYS A 348 9.41 31.43 -18.56
CA LYS A 348 9.81 30.22 -19.32
C LYS A 348 10.42 29.12 -18.43
N LEU A 349 10.01 29.04 -17.16
CA LEU A 349 10.61 28.13 -16.18
C LEU A 349 12.13 28.34 -16.00
N GLY A 350 12.67 29.52 -16.30
CA GLY A 350 14.09 29.83 -16.30
C GLY A 350 14.88 29.25 -17.49
N LEU A 351 14.19 28.80 -18.54
CA LEU A 351 14.77 28.24 -19.77
C LEU A 351 14.94 29.30 -20.85
N THR A 352 15.90 29.08 -21.75
CA THR A 352 16.15 29.96 -22.91
C THR A 352 15.30 29.56 -24.11
N ASP A 353 15.24 30.40 -25.15
CA ASP A 353 14.55 30.07 -26.41
C ASP A 353 15.21 28.96 -27.22
N GLU A 354 16.45 28.58 -26.86
CA GLU A 354 17.21 27.50 -27.48
C GLU A 354 17.03 26.14 -26.77
N ASP A 355 16.37 26.12 -25.61
CA ASP A 355 16.15 24.92 -24.78
C ASP A 355 14.89 24.15 -25.16
#